data_AF-A0A242CG67-F1
#
_entry.id   AF-A0A242CG67-F1
#
_cell.length_a   1.000
_cell.length_b   1.000
_cell.length_c   1.000
_cell.angle_alpha   90.00
_cell.angle_beta   90.00
_cell.angle_gamma   90.00
#
_symmetry.space_group_name_H-M   'P 1'
#
loop_
_entity.id
_entity.type
_entity.pdbx_description
1 polymer ?
#
loop_
_entity_poly.entity_id
_entity_poly.type
_entity_poly.pdbx_seq_one_letter_code
_entity_poly.pdbx_strand_id
1 'polypeptide(L)'
;MDYLFANRRSGKTMESIKRSNETGARIVCQSQPQVRMIMETARRMGVDIPEPIIASRVREEAVRGRLVGRNGMYIVDNLTNFIEDMLGGEVILATDTPNTNATITLQ
;
A
#
# COMPACT_ATOMS: atom_id res chain seq x y z
N MET A 1 -2.09 -1.05 12.99
CA MET A 1 -1.70 -1.24 11.58
C MET A 1 -1.20 -2.65 11.45
N ASP A 2 -1.56 -3.35 10.38
CA ASP A 2 -1.05 -4.70 10.13
C ASP A 2 0.16 -4.64 9.22
N TYR A 3 1.16 -5.48 9.50
CA TYR A 3 2.35 -5.63 8.67
C TYR A 3 2.34 -6.96 7.94
N LEU A 4 2.61 -6.92 6.63
CA LEU A 4 2.82 -8.11 5.81
C LEU A 4 4.25 -8.11 5.26
N PHE A 5 5.13 -8.86 5.92
CA PHE A 5 6.49 -9.10 5.44
C PHE A 5 6.54 -10.42 4.69
N ALA A 6 7.02 -10.40 3.45
CA ALA A 6 7.20 -11.61 2.65
C ALA A 6 8.21 -11.38 1.53
N ASN A 7 8.71 -12.46 0.92
CA ASN A 7 9.67 -12.42 -0.18
C ASN A 7 9.08 -11.82 -1.47
N ARG A 8 9.94 -11.48 -2.45
CA ARG A 8 9.48 -11.08 -3.79
C ARG A 8 8.65 -12.20 -4.42
N ARG A 9 7.60 -11.82 -5.16
CA ARG A 9 6.67 -12.74 -5.84
C ARG A 9 5.88 -13.68 -4.91
N SER A 10 5.82 -13.40 -3.61
CA SER A 10 5.04 -14.20 -2.64
C SER A 10 3.53 -13.93 -2.67
N GLY A 11 3.05 -13.04 -3.56
CA GLY A 11 1.63 -12.68 -3.65
C GLY A 11 1.21 -11.46 -2.81
N LYS A 12 2.13 -10.67 -2.23
CA LYS A 12 1.81 -9.46 -1.43
C LYS A 12 0.83 -8.50 -2.12
N THR A 13 1.01 -8.27 -3.42
CA THR A 13 0.11 -7.42 -4.20
C THR A 13 -1.29 -8.02 -4.31
N MET A 14 -1.42 -9.35 -4.44
CA MET A 14 -2.73 -10.02 -4.43
C MET A 14 -3.39 -9.90 -3.06
N GLU A 15 -2.63 -10.02 -1.98
CA GLU A 15 -3.13 -9.83 -0.61
C GLU A 15 -3.60 -8.39 -0.38
N SER A 16 -2.84 -7.40 -0.87
CA SER A 16 -3.24 -5.99 -0.85
C SER A 16 -4.54 -5.75 -1.60
N ILE A 17 -4.73 -6.41 -2.75
CA ILE A 17 -5.97 -6.33 -3.55
C ILE A 17 -7.16 -6.94 -2.79
N LYS A 18 -7.01 -8.13 -2.20
CA LYS A 18 -8.08 -8.74 -1.39
C LYS A 18 -8.50 -7.83 -0.26
N ARG A 19 -7.53 -7.33 0.49
CA ARG A 19 -7.75 -6.45 1.63
C ARG A 19 -8.37 -5.11 1.22
N SER A 20 -8.00 -4.59 0.05
CA SER A 20 -8.62 -3.40 -0.55
C SER A 20 -10.08 -3.64 -0.92
N ASN A 21 -10.41 -4.80 -1.52
CA ASN A 21 -11.78 -5.18 -1.85
C ASN A 21 -12.66 -5.35 -0.58
N GLU A 22 -12.11 -5.92 0.48
CA GLU A 22 -12.82 -6.13 1.76
C GLU A 22 -13.08 -4.82 2.51
N THR A 23 -12.13 -3.90 2.49
CA THR A 23 -12.17 -2.69 3.35
C THR A 23 -12.55 -1.42 2.59
N GLY A 24 -12.41 -1.41 1.26
CA GLY A 24 -12.44 -0.19 0.45
C GLY A 24 -11.20 0.70 0.64
N ALA A 25 -10.16 0.23 1.33
CA ALA A 25 -8.90 0.98 1.48
C ALA A 25 -8.22 1.17 0.12
N ARG A 26 -7.67 2.36 -0.10
CA ARG A 26 -6.97 2.69 -1.35
C ARG A 26 -5.52 2.21 -1.27
N ILE A 27 -5.08 1.47 -2.29
CA ILE A 27 -3.70 1.00 -2.37
C ILE A 27 -2.80 2.17 -2.80
N VAL A 28 -1.72 2.39 -2.06
CA VAL A 28 -0.66 3.35 -2.36
C VAL A 28 0.50 2.59 -3.00
N CYS A 29 0.94 3.04 -4.17
CA CYS A 29 2.04 2.43 -4.93
C CYS A 29 3.01 3.50 -5.46
N GLN A 30 4.06 3.06 -6.18
CA GLN A 30 5.20 3.90 -6.53
C GLN A 30 5.13 4.51 -7.93
N SER A 31 4.32 3.94 -8.83
CA SER A 31 4.34 4.37 -10.23
C SER A 31 3.07 4.03 -11.01
N GLN A 32 2.84 4.74 -12.12
CA GLN A 32 1.73 4.47 -13.03
C GLN A 32 1.73 3.04 -13.60
N PRO A 33 2.88 2.45 -13.98
CA PRO A 33 2.94 1.02 -14.31
C PRO A 33 2.41 0.11 -13.19
N GLN A 34 2.72 0.41 -11.92
CA GLN A 34 2.20 -0.37 -10.79
C GLN A 34 0.69 -0.20 -10.63
N VAL A 35 0.14 1.01 -10.79
CA VAL A 35 -1.31 1.23 -10.81
C VAL A 35 -1.98 0.31 -11.83
N ARG A 36 -1.49 0.29 -13.08
CA ARG A 36 -2.02 -0.57 -14.14
C ARG A 36 -1.92 -2.05 -13.80
N MET A 37 -0.77 -2.50 -13.30
CA MET A 37 -0.54 -3.89 -12.89
C MET A 37 -1.50 -4.32 -11.77
N ILE A 38 -1.73 -3.47 -10.78
CA ILE A 38 -2.65 -3.73 -9.67
C ILE A 38 -4.08 -3.85 -10.20
N MET A 39 -4.54 -2.88 -11.01
CA MET A 39 -5.88 -2.90 -11.60
C MET A 39 -6.10 -4.12 -12.51
N GLU A 40 -5.12 -4.48 -13.33
CA GLU A 40 -5.19 -5.68 -14.17
C GLU A 40 -5.24 -6.96 -13.32
N THR A 41 -4.51 -7.00 -12.21
CA THR A 41 -4.52 -8.14 -11.29
C THR A 41 -5.86 -8.25 -10.57
N ALA A 42 -6.43 -7.14 -10.10
CA ALA A 42 -7.77 -7.12 -9.51
C ALA A 42 -8.83 -7.62 -10.49
N ARG A 43 -8.77 -7.16 -11.75
CA ARG A 43 -9.65 -7.65 -12.83
C ARG A 43 -9.51 -9.15 -13.05
N ARG A 44 -8.28 -9.68 -13.09
CA ARG A 44 -8.03 -11.14 -13.23
C ARG A 44 -8.53 -11.93 -12.03
N MET A 45 -8.53 -11.32 -10.85
CA MET A 45 -9.06 -11.91 -9.62
C MET A 45 -10.59 -11.81 -9.52
N GLY A 46 -11.26 -11.05 -10.39
CA GLY A 46 -12.70 -10.87 -10.37
C GLY A 46 -13.21 -10.02 -9.20
N VAL A 47 -12.39 -9.08 -8.70
CA VAL A 47 -12.74 -8.20 -7.57
C VAL A 47 -12.72 -6.74 -7.99
N ASP A 48 -13.50 -5.91 -7.30
CA ASP A 48 -13.54 -4.45 -7.50
C ASP A 48 -12.79 -3.74 -6.38
N ILE A 49 -11.94 -2.77 -6.72
CA ILE A 49 -11.14 -2.01 -5.76
C ILE A 49 -11.11 -0.55 -6.15
N PRO A 50 -10.94 0.40 -5.20
CA PRO A 50 -10.64 1.77 -5.54
C PRO A 50 -9.36 1.86 -6.38
N GLU A 51 -9.36 2.76 -7.37
CA GLU A 51 -8.16 2.99 -8.18
C GLU A 51 -6.96 3.33 -7.28
N PRO A 52 -5.83 2.60 -7.39
CA PRO A 52 -4.61 2.86 -6.64
C PRO A 52 -4.08 4.27 -6.86
N ILE A 53 -3.34 4.78 -5.89
CA ILE A 53 -2.76 6.13 -5.91
C ILE A 53 -1.24 6.06 -5.77
N ILE A 54 -0.55 6.96 -6.47
CA ILE A 54 0.91 7.08 -6.34
C ILE A 54 1.27 7.83 -5.06
N ALA A 55 2.30 7.36 -4.36
CA ALA A 55 2.79 7.94 -3.11
C ALA A 55 3.00 9.47 -3.17
N SER A 56 3.60 9.98 -4.25
CA SER A 56 3.78 11.42 -4.46
C SER A 56 2.46 12.20 -4.48
N ARG A 57 1.42 11.65 -5.12
CA ARG A 57 0.07 12.22 -5.17
C ARG A 57 -0.59 12.24 -3.79
N VAL A 58 -0.37 11.20 -2.97
CA VAL A 58 -0.87 11.18 -1.58
C VAL A 58 -0.28 12.34 -0.79
N ARG A 59 1.02 12.58 -0.92
CA ARG A 59 1.68 13.71 -0.24
C ARG A 59 1.13 15.05 -0.71
N GLU A 60 0.99 15.26 -2.02
CA GLU A 60 0.44 16.51 -2.58
C GLU A 60 -0.96 16.81 -2.02
N GLU A 61 -1.81 15.79 -1.94
CA GLU A 61 -3.17 15.94 -1.42
C GLU A 61 -3.18 16.15 0.11
N ALA A 62 -2.29 15.48 0.84
CA ALA A 62 -2.11 15.70 2.28
C ALA A 62 -1.67 17.14 2.59
N VAL A 63 -0.74 17.70 1.82
CA VAL A 63 -0.31 19.11 1.93
C VAL A 63 -1.47 20.07 1.67
N ARG A 64 -2.42 19.68 0.82
CA ARG A 64 -3.65 20.43 0.54
C ARG A 64 -4.78 20.17 1.55
N GLY A 65 -4.53 19.38 2.60
CA GLY A 65 -5.53 19.03 3.61
C GLY A 65 -6.62 18.09 3.12
N ARG A 66 -6.40 17.35 2.02
CA ARG A 66 -7.38 16.43 1.42
C ARG A 66 -6.97 14.99 1.65
N LEU A 67 -7.91 14.18 2.13
CA LEU A 67 -7.75 12.73 2.23
C LEU A 67 -8.16 12.09 0.91
N VAL A 68 -7.28 11.24 0.38
CA VAL A 68 -7.48 10.56 -0.89
C VAL A 68 -7.98 9.12 -0.69
N GLY A 69 -7.80 8.48 0.46
CA GLY A 69 -8.39 7.17 0.73
C GLY A 69 -9.91 7.27 0.94
N ARG A 70 -10.70 6.33 0.39
CA ARG A 70 -12.11 6.18 0.80
C ARG A 70 -12.12 5.88 2.31
N ASN A 71 -12.87 6.66 3.08
CA ASN A 71 -12.89 6.62 4.55
C ASN A 71 -11.51 6.86 5.21
N GLY A 72 -10.54 7.45 4.51
CA GLY A 72 -9.20 7.70 5.04
C GLY A 72 -8.33 6.44 5.25
N MET A 73 -8.72 5.29 4.69
CA MET A 73 -7.97 4.03 4.83
C MET A 73 -7.03 3.79 3.65
N TYR A 74 -5.83 3.30 3.96
CA TYR A 74 -4.76 3.07 2.98
C TYR A 74 -4.12 1.70 3.17
N ILE A 75 -3.68 1.10 2.06
CA ILE A 75 -2.78 -0.06 2.04
C ILE A 75 -1.51 0.40 1.34
N VAL A 76 -0.35 0.30 1.99
CA VAL A 76 0.92 0.75 1.41
C VAL A 76 1.64 -0.43 0.78
N ASP A 77 1.68 -0.49 -0.56
CA ASP A 77 2.48 -1.48 -1.28
C ASP A 77 3.92 -1.00 -1.39
N ASN A 78 4.85 -1.82 -0.90
CA ASN A 78 6.26 -1.48 -0.70
C ASN A 78 6.50 -0.31 0.27
N LEU A 79 6.39 -0.60 1.58
CA LEU A 79 6.52 0.36 2.67
C LEU A 79 7.83 1.15 2.65
N THR A 80 8.97 0.49 2.39
CA THR A 80 10.29 1.15 2.36
C THR A 80 10.31 2.28 1.34
N ASN A 81 9.95 1.98 0.08
CA ASN A 81 9.90 2.99 -0.97
C ASN A 81 8.92 4.12 -0.65
N PHE A 82 7.78 3.82 -0.02
CA PHE A 82 6.82 4.86 0.38
C PHE A 82 7.42 5.84 1.38
N ILE A 83 8.13 5.34 2.40
CA ILE A 83 8.75 6.18 3.42
C ILE A 83 9.92 6.97 2.81
N GLU A 84 10.77 6.32 2.01
CA GLU A 84 11.90 6.99 1.34
C GLU A 84 11.43 8.12 0.42
N ASP A 85 10.40 7.85 -0.39
CA ASP A 85 9.74 8.89 -1.16
C ASP A 85 9.31 9.99 -0.21
N MET A 86 8.50 9.69 0.81
CA MET A 86 7.94 10.65 1.78
C MET A 86 9.00 11.53 2.46
N LEU A 87 10.16 10.99 2.80
CA LEU A 87 11.25 11.74 3.43
C LEU A 87 12.18 12.44 2.42
N GLY A 88 12.16 12.03 1.15
CA GLY A 88 13.07 12.54 0.12
C GLY A 88 14.51 12.05 0.32
N GLY A 89 14.69 10.89 0.95
CA GLY A 89 16.01 10.38 1.33
C GLY A 89 15.97 8.93 1.81
N GLU A 90 17.15 8.36 2.04
CA GLU A 90 17.33 6.98 2.49
C GLU A 90 16.79 6.78 3.91
N VAL A 91 16.09 5.67 4.13
CA VAL A 91 15.59 5.27 5.45
C VAL A 91 16.53 4.21 6.02
N ILE A 92 17.35 4.62 6.99
CA ILE A 92 18.35 3.74 7.62
C ILE A 92 17.71 2.79 8.65
N LEU A 93 16.68 3.25 9.36
CA LEU A 93 15.99 2.48 10.39
C LEU A 93 14.55 2.98 10.54
N ALA A 94 13.60 2.04 10.62
CA ALA A 94 12.23 2.30 11.05
C ALA A 94 11.89 1.35 12.20
N THR A 95 11.37 1.89 13.30
CA THR A 95 10.92 1.12 14.46
C THR A 95 9.42 1.31 14.65
N ASP A 96 8.72 0.26 15.06
CA ASP A 96 7.30 0.32 15.41
C ASP A 96 7.02 -0.56 16.62
N THR A 97 5.99 -0.21 17.39
CA THR A 97 5.46 -1.03 18.50
C THR A 97 4.03 -1.43 18.16
N PRO A 98 3.81 -2.58 17.51
CA PRO A 98 2.48 -2.96 17.04
C PRO A 98 1.55 -3.31 18.21
N ASN A 99 0.31 -2.80 18.16
CA ASN A 99 -0.73 -3.06 19.16
C ASN A 99 -1.43 -4.44 19.00
N THR A 100 -1.03 -5.25 18.02
CA THR A 100 -1.56 -6.60 17.74
C THR A 100 -0.46 -7.50 17.20
N ASN A 101 -0.61 -8.82 17.39
CA ASN A 101 0.31 -9.86 16.91
C ASN A 101 0.70 -9.59 15.45
N ALA A 102 1.91 -9.08 15.22
CA ALA A 102 2.47 -9.03 13.88
C ALA A 102 2.54 -10.48 13.38
N THR A 103 1.77 -10.81 12.34
CA THR A 103 1.95 -12.08 11.63
C THR A 103 3.27 -11.99 10.88
N ILE A 104 4.36 -12.34 11.56
CA ILE A 104 5.66 -12.50 10.93
C ILE A 104 5.63 -13.85 10.20
N THR A 105 5.24 -13.85 8.92
CA THR A 105 5.42 -15.02 8.07
C THR A 105 6.89 -15.07 7.62
N LEU A 106 7.76 -15.64 8.46
CA LEU A 106 9.09 -16.06 8.01
C LEU A 106 8.91 -17.34 7.18
N GLN A 107 9.26 -17.27 5.89
CA GLN A 107 9.48 -18.44 5.04
C GLN A 107 10.96 -18.75 5.00
#